data_AF-A0A1V6CBX8-F1
#
_entry.id   AF-A0A1V6CBX8-F1
#
_cell.length_a   1.000
_cell.length_b   1.000
_cell.length_c   1.000
_cell.angle_alpha   90.00
_cell.angle_beta   90.00
_cell.angle_gamma   90.00
#
_symmetry.space_group_name_H-M   'P 1'
#
loop_
_entity.id
_entity.type
_entity.pdbx_description
1 polymer ?
#
loop_
_entity_poly.entity_id
_entity_poly.type
_entity_poly.pdbx_seq_one_letter_code
_entity_poly.pdbx_strand_id
1 'polypeptide(L)'
;MAKSKDELNNLVDEITIDAYNDDEQLWAFRQVFEDDLALPAEAFVVGEPVTVLAIGYDGNERQGLTATCRRDGSIYTVAAHNLIFPENSKAGDYIAAYRTWLGIEPYPHVKKRPTDDLDMSRAAELIVLSVRTNAISCRIPGKDRSLTLRPSGYREIAPGEIITVSPRKKWQYKGHLYLAGEIIASRTDIPTLGLAPLTLHKIGMWDPGEHYWGEPPLELWARPVIKQGIRPEYEMEQVLPGEDPDNPDTDPILDAIDLEQSGDHKNARRILMDMLASDLRCLDAHAHLGNFAFPRNPDMAVRYYDMGIKIGEFSLGPDFDGLLPWGCVHNRPFLRCLQGYGLCLWRFGRLRDAEKIFTRMLWLNPTDNQGARFNLFEVKEGKAWHE
;
A
#
# COMPACT_ATOMS: atom_id res chain seq x y z
N MET A 1 20.61 32.21 12.00
CA MET A 1 19.26 32.80 12.10
C MET A 1 18.68 32.83 10.69
N ALA A 2 17.35 32.86 10.53
CA ALA A 2 16.75 33.09 9.22
C ALA A 2 17.23 34.43 8.64
N LYS A 3 17.53 34.46 7.33
CA LYS A 3 17.95 35.69 6.64
C LYS A 3 16.80 36.70 6.66
N SER A 4 17.15 37.97 6.86
CA SER A 4 16.22 39.08 6.69
C SER A 4 15.80 39.22 5.23
N LYS A 5 14.74 40.01 4.99
CA LYS A 5 14.26 40.29 3.63
C LYS A 5 15.35 40.89 2.74
N ASP A 6 16.16 41.80 3.28
CA ASP A 6 17.24 42.45 2.53
C ASP A 6 18.37 41.46 2.20
N GLU A 7 18.71 40.56 3.14
CA GLU A 7 19.69 39.50 2.89
C GLU A 7 19.20 38.47 1.85
N LEU A 8 17.89 38.20 1.79
CA LEU A 8 17.31 37.34 0.76
C LEU A 8 17.28 38.03 -0.61
N ASN A 9 16.91 39.31 -0.68
CA ASN A 9 16.94 40.06 -1.93
C ASN A 9 18.37 40.14 -2.50
N ASN A 10 19.37 40.42 -1.66
CA ASN A 10 20.77 40.41 -2.09
C ASN A 10 21.20 39.02 -2.61
N LEU A 11 20.71 37.95 -1.98
CA LEU A 11 21.00 36.59 -2.42
C LEU A 11 20.30 36.26 -3.75
N VAL A 12 19.08 36.75 -3.96
CA VAL A 12 18.40 36.65 -5.26
C VAL A 12 19.21 37.38 -6.33
N ASP A 13 19.59 38.63 -6.07
CA ASP A 13 20.38 39.45 -7.01
C ASP A 13 21.73 38.79 -7.36
N GLU A 14 22.39 38.16 -6.38
CA GLU A 14 23.64 37.41 -6.59
C GLU A 14 23.41 36.17 -7.48
N ILE A 15 22.35 35.41 -7.22
CA ILE A 15 22.00 34.21 -8.01
C ILE A 15 21.63 34.62 -9.45
N THR A 16 20.91 35.72 -9.62
CA THR A 16 20.37 36.14 -10.93
C THR A 16 21.22 37.17 -11.67
N ILE A 17 22.47 37.41 -11.24
CA ILE A 17 23.30 38.54 -11.70
C ILE A 17 23.49 38.62 -13.22
N ASP A 18 23.58 37.47 -13.89
CA ASP A 18 23.79 37.35 -15.34
C ASP A 18 22.55 36.82 -16.09
N ALA A 19 21.37 36.88 -15.48
CA ALA A 19 20.13 36.35 -16.03
C ALA A 19 19.15 37.47 -16.43
N TYR A 20 18.83 37.55 -17.73
CA TYR A 20 18.08 38.65 -18.35
C TYR A 20 16.57 38.37 -18.49
N ASN A 21 16.14 37.12 -18.34
CA ASN A 21 14.74 36.71 -18.40
C ASN A 21 14.43 35.59 -17.37
N ASP A 22 13.15 35.27 -17.19
CA ASP A 22 12.70 34.32 -16.17
C ASP A 22 13.26 32.90 -16.37
N ASP A 23 13.41 32.44 -17.62
CA ASP A 23 14.02 31.14 -17.94
C ASP A 23 15.48 31.07 -17.49
N GLU A 24 16.27 32.10 -17.81
CA GLU A 24 17.67 32.22 -17.39
C GLU A 24 17.79 32.30 -15.86
N GLN A 25 16.86 32.99 -15.19
CA GLN A 25 16.84 33.10 -13.74
C GLN A 25 16.51 31.74 -13.08
N LEU A 26 15.57 30.98 -13.64
CA LEU A 26 15.26 29.62 -13.20
C LEU A 26 16.46 28.68 -13.38
N TRP A 27 17.18 28.77 -14.50
CA TRP A 27 18.43 28.04 -14.70
C TRP A 27 19.50 28.41 -13.67
N ALA A 28 19.65 29.69 -13.34
CA ALA A 28 20.59 30.16 -12.34
C ALA A 28 20.27 29.60 -10.94
N PHE A 29 19.00 29.63 -10.52
CA PHE A 29 18.60 28.99 -9.26
C PHE A 29 18.88 27.47 -9.28
N ARG A 30 18.53 26.78 -10.37
CA ARG A 30 18.79 25.33 -10.53
C ARG A 30 20.28 25.02 -10.37
N GLN A 31 21.15 25.84 -10.97
CA GLN A 31 22.60 25.66 -10.90
C GLN A 31 23.13 25.81 -9.46
N VAL A 32 22.67 26.82 -8.72
CA VAL A 32 23.11 27.01 -7.33
C VAL A 32 22.68 25.84 -6.43
N PHE A 33 21.49 25.27 -6.67
CA PHE A 33 21.11 24.03 -5.99
C PHE A 33 22.00 22.85 -6.36
N GLU A 34 22.40 22.71 -7.63
CA GLU A 34 23.30 21.63 -8.07
C GLU A 34 24.71 21.77 -7.48
N ASP A 35 25.25 22.99 -7.44
CA ASP A 35 26.64 23.24 -7.02
C ASP A 35 26.81 23.14 -5.49
N ASP A 36 25.83 23.62 -4.72
CA ASP A 36 25.98 23.76 -3.27
C ASP A 36 25.18 22.75 -2.43
N LEU A 37 24.19 22.05 -3.00
CA LEU A 37 23.37 21.11 -2.25
C LEU A 37 23.96 19.70 -2.30
N ALA A 38 24.43 19.22 -1.15
CA ALA A 38 24.78 17.82 -0.98
C ALA A 38 23.51 16.94 -0.99
N LEU A 39 23.20 16.36 -2.14
CA LEU A 39 22.10 15.42 -2.32
C LEU A 39 22.60 13.96 -2.17
N PRO A 40 21.80 13.05 -1.60
CA PRO A 40 20.44 13.26 -1.11
C PRO A 40 20.36 14.07 0.19
N ALA A 41 19.34 14.93 0.32
CA ALA A 41 19.14 15.80 1.48
C ALA A 41 17.77 15.58 2.14
N GLU A 42 17.71 15.69 3.47
CA GLU A 42 16.46 15.55 4.22
C GLU A 42 15.69 16.88 4.23
N ALA A 43 14.42 16.84 3.86
CA ALA A 43 13.51 17.99 3.83
C ALA A 43 12.08 17.60 4.22
N PHE A 44 11.16 18.56 4.20
CA PHE A 44 9.74 18.34 4.37
C PHE A 44 8.93 18.91 3.21
N VAL A 45 7.82 18.25 2.88
CA VAL A 45 6.79 18.75 1.95
C VAL A 45 5.44 18.67 2.67
N VAL A 46 4.77 19.80 2.86
CA VAL A 46 3.49 19.90 3.61
C VAL A 46 3.55 19.20 4.99
N GLY A 47 4.72 19.24 5.64
CA GLY A 47 4.96 18.62 6.96
C GLY A 47 5.29 17.11 6.94
N GLU A 48 5.35 16.48 5.78
CA GLU A 48 5.83 15.10 5.61
C GLU A 48 7.34 15.07 5.34
N PRO A 49 8.12 14.21 6.03
CA PRO A 49 9.55 14.07 5.77
C PRO A 49 9.77 13.41 4.39
N VAL A 50 10.71 13.95 3.63
CA VAL A 50 11.12 13.41 2.33
C VAL A 50 12.65 13.46 2.21
N THR A 51 13.20 12.53 1.44
CA THR A 51 14.59 12.60 0.98
C THR A 51 14.61 13.23 -0.41
N VAL A 52 15.10 14.46 -0.54
CA VAL A 52 15.30 15.13 -1.83
C VAL A 52 16.46 14.45 -2.55
N LEU A 53 16.23 13.99 -3.76
CA LEU A 53 17.20 13.29 -4.61
C LEU A 53 17.78 14.22 -5.69
N ALA A 54 16.96 15.13 -6.22
CA ALA A 54 17.34 16.09 -7.25
C ALA A 54 16.46 17.35 -7.15
N ILE A 55 17.01 18.50 -7.55
CA ILE A 55 16.25 19.71 -7.87
C ILE A 55 16.58 20.06 -9.32
N GLY A 56 15.56 20.31 -10.13
CA GLY A 56 15.71 20.47 -11.57
C GLY A 56 14.77 21.52 -12.15
N TYR A 57 15.05 21.86 -13.40
CA TYR A 57 14.25 22.72 -14.24
C TYR A 57 14.17 22.07 -15.63
N ASP A 58 12.97 21.96 -16.19
CA ASP A 58 12.69 21.27 -17.45
C ASP A 58 12.50 22.24 -18.63
N GLY A 59 12.74 23.55 -18.41
CA GLY A 59 12.51 24.60 -19.41
C GLY A 59 11.07 25.11 -19.46
N ASN A 60 10.18 24.66 -18.56
CA ASN A 60 8.82 25.15 -18.46
C ASN A 60 8.69 26.23 -17.37
N GLU A 61 8.77 27.50 -17.77
CA GLU A 61 8.65 28.66 -16.87
C GLU A 61 7.39 28.61 -15.98
N ARG A 62 6.27 28.05 -16.48
CA ARG A 62 5.03 27.95 -15.70
C ARG A 62 5.12 26.97 -14.53
N GLN A 63 5.96 25.95 -14.67
CA GLN A 63 6.17 24.92 -13.68
C GLN A 63 7.28 25.32 -12.70
N GLY A 64 8.26 26.07 -13.18
CA GLY A 64 9.42 26.51 -12.41
C GLY A 64 10.28 25.33 -11.96
N LEU A 65 10.98 25.49 -10.84
CA LEU A 65 11.83 24.44 -10.30
C LEU A 65 11.00 23.29 -9.71
N THR A 66 11.42 22.06 -10.00
CA THR A 66 10.85 20.84 -9.43
C THR A 66 11.89 20.10 -8.61
N ALA A 67 11.42 19.24 -7.71
CA ALA A 67 12.27 18.39 -6.89
C ALA A 67 11.79 16.94 -6.94
N THR A 68 12.73 16.05 -7.23
CA THR A 68 12.52 14.60 -7.15
C THR A 68 12.76 14.18 -5.71
N CYS A 69 11.72 13.68 -5.05
CA CYS A 69 11.72 13.34 -3.64
C CYS A 69 11.38 11.87 -3.45
N ARG A 70 12.09 11.19 -2.55
CA ARG A 70 11.73 9.85 -2.11
C ARG A 70 11.02 9.91 -0.76
N ARG A 71 9.89 9.24 -0.66
CA ARG A 71 9.12 9.05 0.58
C ARG A 71 8.58 7.63 0.61
N ASP A 72 8.79 6.94 1.74
CA ASP A 72 8.29 5.58 1.96
C ASP A 72 8.63 4.59 0.83
N GLY A 73 9.78 4.78 0.18
CA GLY A 73 10.25 3.95 -0.95
C GLY A 73 9.81 4.42 -2.33
N SER A 74 8.75 5.23 -2.44
CA SER A 74 8.25 5.77 -3.71
C SER A 74 8.93 7.11 -4.05
N ILE A 75 9.07 7.38 -5.34
CA ILE A 75 9.62 8.63 -5.89
C ILE A 75 8.47 9.52 -6.35
N TYR A 76 8.53 10.81 -6.00
CA TYR A 76 7.53 11.82 -6.32
C TYR A 76 8.22 13.06 -6.87
N THR A 77 7.60 13.72 -7.85
CA THR A 77 8.01 15.05 -8.31
C THR A 77 7.12 16.10 -7.67
N VAL A 78 7.71 17.06 -6.98
CA VAL A 78 7.00 18.17 -6.34
C VAL A 78 7.58 19.51 -6.80
N ALA A 79 6.80 20.59 -6.72
CA ALA A 79 7.36 21.92 -6.95
C ALA A 79 8.40 22.25 -5.86
N ALA A 80 9.58 22.74 -6.25
CA ALA A 80 10.68 22.96 -5.33
C ALA A 80 10.32 23.97 -4.22
N HIS A 81 9.51 24.98 -4.52
CA HIS A 81 9.04 25.96 -3.54
C HIS A 81 8.17 25.36 -2.41
N ASN A 82 7.77 24.08 -2.49
CA ASN A 82 7.11 23.37 -1.40
C ASN A 82 8.09 22.69 -0.42
N LEU A 83 9.38 22.64 -0.75
CA LEU A 83 10.41 22.03 0.09
C LEU A 83 10.76 22.89 1.31
N ILE A 84 10.80 22.29 2.48
CA ILE A 84 11.23 22.93 3.72
C ILE A 84 12.46 22.20 4.22
N PHE A 85 13.62 22.82 4.08
CA PHE A 85 14.89 22.34 4.63
C PHE A 85 15.06 22.78 6.10
N PRO A 86 15.98 22.15 6.86
CA PRO A 86 16.29 22.58 8.22
C PRO A 86 16.66 24.06 8.31
N GLU A 87 16.21 24.74 9.37
CA GLU A 87 16.56 26.12 9.64
C GLU A 87 18.09 26.29 9.74
N ASN A 88 18.63 27.36 9.14
CA ASN A 88 20.06 27.66 9.07
C ASN A 88 20.88 26.68 8.20
N SER A 89 20.26 25.98 7.25
CA SER A 89 20.98 25.26 6.19
C SER A 89 21.10 26.12 4.93
N LYS A 90 22.18 25.93 4.15
CA LYS A 90 22.33 26.56 2.83
C LYS A 90 21.12 26.28 1.93
N ALA A 91 20.64 25.03 1.95
CA ALA A 91 19.44 24.61 1.23
C ALA A 91 18.19 25.42 1.62
N GLY A 92 18.04 25.69 2.92
CA GLY A 92 16.99 26.54 3.46
C GLY A 92 17.08 27.99 2.99
N ASP A 93 18.30 28.53 2.89
CA ASP A 93 18.53 29.89 2.39
C ASP A 93 18.23 30.01 0.89
N TYR A 94 18.65 29.04 0.07
CA TYR A 94 18.36 29.04 -1.37
C TYR A 94 16.88 28.85 -1.68
N ILE A 95 16.18 27.97 -0.94
CA ILE A 95 14.74 27.82 -1.15
C ILE A 95 13.98 29.07 -0.67
N ALA A 96 14.46 29.75 0.38
CA ALA A 96 13.90 31.03 0.81
C ALA A 96 14.15 32.14 -0.23
N ALA A 97 15.33 32.19 -0.85
CA ALA A 97 15.62 33.10 -1.95
C ALA A 97 14.73 32.81 -3.15
N TYR A 98 14.58 31.54 -3.54
CA TYR A 98 13.70 31.15 -4.65
C TYR A 98 12.22 31.52 -4.39
N ARG A 99 11.73 31.33 -3.16
CA ARG A 99 10.39 31.79 -2.76
C ARG A 99 10.25 33.30 -2.78
N THR A 100 11.29 34.03 -2.38
CA THR A 100 11.33 35.49 -2.43
C THR A 100 11.21 35.98 -3.87
N TRP A 101 11.96 35.35 -4.79
CA TRP A 101 11.90 35.62 -6.23
C TRP A 101 10.51 35.35 -6.82
N LEU A 102 9.86 34.25 -6.41
CA LEU A 102 8.47 33.94 -6.76
C LEU A 102 7.43 34.89 -6.12
N GLY A 103 7.83 35.80 -5.24
CA GLY A 103 6.93 36.71 -4.53
C GLY A 103 6.05 36.04 -3.47
N ILE A 104 6.45 34.88 -2.94
CA ILE A 104 5.73 34.13 -1.90
C ILE A 104 6.49 34.14 -0.56
N GLU A 105 5.82 33.75 0.53
CA GLU A 105 6.38 33.73 1.89
C GLU A 105 7.69 32.91 1.95
N PRO A 106 8.87 33.53 2.23
CA PRO A 106 10.16 32.84 2.18
C PRO A 106 10.31 31.71 3.21
N TYR A 107 9.73 31.94 4.39
CA TYR A 107 9.79 31.01 5.53
C TYR A 107 8.37 30.61 5.94
N PRO A 108 7.68 29.76 5.15
CA PRO A 108 6.32 29.38 5.47
C PRO A 108 6.30 28.71 6.85
N HIS A 109 5.43 29.23 7.73
CA HIS A 109 5.20 28.61 9.02
C HIS A 109 4.60 27.22 8.82
N VAL A 110 5.43 26.20 8.94
CA VAL A 110 4.93 24.84 9.19
C VAL A 110 4.24 24.91 10.53
N LYS A 111 2.91 24.78 10.57
CA LYS A 111 2.24 24.43 11.83
C LYS A 111 3.00 23.23 12.37
N LYS A 112 3.73 23.39 13.49
CA LYS A 112 4.28 22.24 14.23
C LYS A 112 3.14 21.24 14.30
N ARG A 113 3.36 20.04 13.76
CA ARG A 113 2.40 18.94 13.88
C ARG A 113 1.93 18.90 15.33
N PRO A 114 0.63 18.61 15.57
CA PRO A 114 0.12 18.45 16.92
C PRO A 114 1.11 17.61 17.74
N THR A 115 1.53 18.18 18.85
CA THR A 115 2.25 17.47 19.90
C THR A 115 1.46 16.21 20.24
N ASP A 116 2.07 15.06 19.95
CA ASP A 116 1.91 13.84 20.71
C ASP A 116 0.48 13.27 20.81
N ASP A 117 0.05 12.61 19.75
CA ASP A 117 -1.27 11.97 19.65
C ASP A 117 -1.45 10.69 20.49
N LEU A 118 -0.37 10.17 21.07
CA LEU A 118 -0.38 8.94 21.86
C LEU A 118 -0.31 9.28 23.36
N ASP A 119 -1.47 9.14 24.01
CA ASP A 119 -1.59 9.12 25.46
C ASP A 119 -0.93 7.85 26.01
N MET A 120 0.22 8.00 26.65
CA MET A 120 0.99 6.90 27.23
C MET A 120 0.34 6.29 28.48
N SER A 121 -0.73 6.89 29.00
CA SER A 121 -1.50 6.37 30.15
C SER A 121 -2.61 5.41 29.72
N ARG A 122 -2.90 5.32 28.43
CA ARG A 122 -3.99 4.50 27.87
C ARG A 122 -3.46 3.52 26.85
N ALA A 123 -4.23 2.47 26.61
CA ALA A 123 -3.97 1.59 25.48
C ALA A 123 -4.16 2.36 24.16
N ALA A 124 -3.27 2.13 23.21
CA ALA A 124 -3.28 2.74 21.88
C ALA A 124 -3.78 1.75 20.83
N GLU A 125 -4.60 2.23 19.90
CA GLU A 125 -5.00 1.45 18.73
C GLU A 125 -4.11 1.79 17.55
N LEU A 126 -3.58 0.77 16.89
CA LEU A 126 -2.67 0.91 15.76
C LEU A 126 -3.09 -0.03 14.64
N ILE A 127 -3.11 0.49 13.41
CA ILE A 127 -3.26 -0.31 12.20
C ILE A 127 -1.88 -0.83 11.81
N VAL A 128 -1.76 -2.13 11.61
CA VAL A 128 -0.52 -2.79 11.20
C VAL A 128 -0.33 -2.59 9.70
N LEU A 129 0.82 -2.07 9.30
CA LEU A 129 1.19 -1.85 7.90
C LEU A 129 2.17 -2.92 7.41
N SER A 130 3.15 -3.27 8.25
CA SER A 130 4.07 -4.37 7.96
C SER A 130 4.70 -4.94 9.22
N VAL A 131 5.07 -6.22 9.17
CA VAL A 131 5.67 -6.95 10.31
C VAL A 131 7.06 -7.44 9.91
N ARG A 132 8.08 -6.95 10.61
CA ARG A 132 9.47 -7.42 10.55
C ARG A 132 9.78 -8.24 11.81
N THR A 133 10.96 -8.85 11.87
CA THR A 133 11.36 -9.74 12.99
C THR A 133 11.14 -9.13 14.37
N ASN A 134 11.57 -7.88 14.57
CA ASN A 134 11.51 -7.19 15.87
C ASN A 134 10.87 -5.80 15.78
N ALA A 135 10.09 -5.54 14.74
CA ALA A 135 9.50 -4.23 14.49
C ALA A 135 8.21 -4.38 13.69
N ILE A 136 7.22 -3.57 14.01
CA ILE A 136 5.96 -3.50 13.28
C ILE A 136 5.78 -2.06 12.81
N SER A 137 5.70 -1.86 11.50
CA SER A 137 5.27 -0.57 10.96
C SER A 137 3.78 -0.45 11.17
N CYS A 138 3.35 0.67 11.75
CA CYS A 138 1.95 0.92 12.09
C CYS A 138 1.55 2.34 11.69
N ARG A 139 0.25 2.62 11.68
CA ARG A 139 -0.29 3.99 11.76
C ARG A 139 -1.43 4.07 12.77
N ILE A 140 -1.71 5.27 13.24
CA ILE A 140 -2.85 5.52 14.13
C ILE A 140 -4.12 5.64 13.26
N PRO A 141 -5.24 5.01 13.64
CA PRO A 141 -6.51 5.21 12.93
C PRO A 141 -6.86 6.69 12.71
N GLY A 142 -7.31 7.03 11.50
CA GLY A 142 -7.63 8.42 11.12
C GLY A 142 -6.42 9.35 10.95
N LYS A 143 -5.18 8.81 10.96
CA LYS A 143 -3.95 9.57 10.75
C LYS A 143 -3.07 8.89 9.71
N ASP A 144 -2.42 9.71 8.88
CA ASP A 144 -1.55 9.21 7.81
C ASP A 144 -0.11 8.98 8.26
N ARG A 145 0.25 9.47 9.46
CA ARG A 145 1.60 9.32 9.99
C ARG A 145 1.86 7.88 10.45
N SER A 146 2.89 7.27 9.88
CA SER A 146 3.40 5.97 10.31
C SER A 146 4.29 6.08 11.57
N LEU A 147 4.38 4.99 12.31
CA LEU A 147 5.26 4.81 13.47
C LEU A 147 5.78 3.37 13.51
N THR A 148 6.90 3.17 14.21
CA THR A 148 7.44 1.83 14.43
C THR A 148 7.15 1.35 15.85
N LEU A 149 6.37 0.28 15.95
CA LEU A 149 6.16 -0.46 17.19
C LEU A 149 7.28 -1.48 17.41
N ARG A 150 7.84 -1.49 18.62
CA ARG A 150 8.72 -2.51 19.18
C ARG A 150 7.89 -3.33 20.17
N PRO A 151 7.29 -4.45 19.75
CA PRO A 151 6.43 -5.23 20.62
C PRO A 151 7.25 -5.94 21.72
N SER A 152 6.63 -6.10 22.88
CA SER A 152 7.11 -6.98 23.94
C SER A 152 6.57 -8.38 23.67
N GLY A 153 7.45 -9.32 23.31
CA GLY A 153 7.05 -10.69 22.98
C GLY A 153 6.65 -10.90 21.53
N TYR A 154 6.39 -12.16 21.18
CA TYR A 154 5.96 -12.58 19.85
C TYR A 154 4.45 -12.77 19.81
N ARG A 155 3.80 -12.20 18.79
CA ARG A 155 2.40 -12.47 18.46
C ARG A 155 2.27 -12.51 16.94
N GLU A 156 1.54 -13.49 16.43
CA GLU A 156 1.21 -13.58 15.01
C GLU A 156 0.17 -12.52 14.66
N ILE A 157 0.55 -11.64 13.75
CA ILE A 157 -0.22 -10.48 13.35
C ILE A 157 -0.01 -10.27 11.84
N ALA A 158 -1.09 -10.04 11.11
CA ALA A 158 -1.04 -9.66 9.70
C ALA A 158 -1.11 -8.14 9.50
N PRO A 159 -0.52 -7.60 8.42
CA PRO A 159 -0.88 -6.28 7.90
C PRO A 159 -2.40 -6.13 7.74
N GLY A 160 -2.91 -4.95 8.03
CA GLY A 160 -4.33 -4.63 8.06
C GLY A 160 -5.04 -4.96 9.38
N GLU A 161 -4.44 -5.75 10.28
CA GLU A 161 -5.02 -5.92 11.63
C GLU A 161 -4.89 -4.63 12.44
N ILE A 162 -5.91 -4.37 13.28
CA ILE A 162 -5.88 -3.30 14.28
C ILE A 162 -5.49 -3.93 15.60
N ILE A 163 -4.34 -3.51 16.12
CA ILE A 163 -3.80 -3.98 17.39
C ILE A 163 -4.04 -2.96 18.48
N THR A 164 -4.34 -3.46 19.68
CA THR A 164 -4.40 -2.66 20.90
C THR A 164 -3.10 -2.88 21.65
N VAL A 165 -2.38 -1.79 21.92
CA VAL A 165 -1.05 -1.80 22.53
C VAL A 165 -1.09 -1.09 23.87
N SER A 166 -0.60 -1.74 24.92
CA SER A 166 -0.28 -1.07 26.18
C SER A 166 1.10 -0.42 26.06
N PRO A 167 1.19 0.91 25.92
CA PRO A 167 2.45 1.58 25.65
C PRO A 167 3.33 1.59 26.92
N ARG A 168 4.65 1.44 26.73
CA ARG A 168 5.66 1.48 27.81
C ARG A 168 6.64 2.63 27.64
N LYS A 169 7.09 2.85 26.40
CA LYS A 169 8.06 3.90 26.07
C LYS A 169 7.75 4.46 24.68
N LYS A 170 7.81 5.79 24.54
CA LYS A 170 7.82 6.45 23.24
C LYS A 170 9.10 7.25 23.07
N TRP A 171 9.59 7.34 21.85
CA TRP A 171 10.72 8.21 21.51
C TRP A 171 10.66 8.57 20.03
N GLN A 172 11.37 9.62 19.65
CA GLN A 172 11.57 9.98 18.26
C GLN A 172 13.04 9.84 17.91
N TYR A 173 13.32 9.32 16.72
CA TYR A 173 14.68 9.22 16.19
C TYR A 173 14.65 9.62 14.72
N LYS A 174 15.45 10.62 14.34
CA LYS A 174 15.45 11.23 13.00
C LYS A 174 14.03 11.60 12.51
N GLY A 175 13.21 12.17 13.39
CA GLY A 175 11.82 12.56 13.09
C GLY A 175 10.80 11.40 13.05
N HIS A 176 11.25 10.15 12.99
CA HIS A 176 10.37 8.97 13.01
C HIS A 176 9.93 8.63 14.43
N LEU A 177 8.65 8.29 14.58
CA LEU A 177 8.06 7.97 15.88
C LEU A 177 8.22 6.47 16.18
N TYR A 178 8.69 6.17 17.39
CA TYR A 178 8.80 4.82 17.88
C TYR A 178 7.98 4.63 19.15
N LEU A 179 7.35 3.48 19.25
CA LEU A 179 6.60 3.04 20.41
C LEU A 179 7.14 1.68 20.83
N ALA A 180 7.44 1.48 22.12
CA ALA A 180 7.60 0.16 22.70
C ALA A 180 6.42 -0.12 23.61
N GLY A 181 5.86 -1.32 23.51
CA GLY A 181 4.64 -1.68 24.24
C GLY A 181 4.31 -3.16 24.09
N GLU A 182 3.29 -3.59 24.80
CA GLU A 182 2.77 -4.96 24.74
C GLU A 182 1.49 -4.99 23.92
N ILE A 183 1.37 -5.96 23.01
CA ILE A 183 0.17 -6.13 22.19
C ILE A 183 -0.81 -6.99 22.96
N ILE A 184 -1.89 -6.38 23.45
CA ILE A 184 -2.86 -7.05 24.33
C ILE A 184 -4.03 -7.62 23.54
N ALA A 185 -4.45 -6.98 22.45
CA ALA A 185 -5.53 -7.47 21.58
C ALA A 185 -5.22 -7.21 20.10
N SER A 186 -5.86 -7.96 19.21
CA SER A 186 -5.96 -7.64 17.79
C SER A 186 -7.35 -7.93 17.27
N ARG A 187 -7.77 -7.19 16.25
CA ARG A 187 -9.04 -7.37 15.53
C ARG A 187 -8.90 -6.94 14.08
N THR A 188 -9.92 -7.22 13.29
CA THR A 188 -10.07 -6.65 11.95
C THR A 188 -11.31 -5.78 11.91
N ASP A 189 -11.19 -4.58 11.35
CA ASP A 189 -12.31 -3.67 11.11
C ASP A 189 -11.99 -2.78 9.90
N ILE A 190 -12.53 -3.12 8.73
CA ILE A 190 -12.18 -2.50 7.45
C ILE A 190 -12.48 -1.00 7.41
N PRO A 191 -13.65 -0.51 7.89
CA PRO A 191 -13.92 0.93 7.97
C PRO A 191 -12.86 1.71 8.75
N THR A 192 -12.37 1.18 9.88
CA THR A 192 -11.32 1.84 10.68
C THR A 192 -9.98 1.93 9.95
N LEU A 193 -9.74 1.09 8.94
CA LEU A 193 -8.56 1.23 8.10
C LEU A 193 -8.62 2.53 7.27
N GLY A 194 -9.80 3.07 6.95
CA GLY A 194 -9.91 4.28 6.14
C GLY A 194 -9.29 4.12 4.75
N LEU A 195 -9.42 2.94 4.16
CA LEU A 195 -8.98 2.65 2.78
C LEU A 195 -10.04 3.11 1.79
N ALA A 196 -9.60 3.63 0.64
CA ALA A 196 -10.50 3.79 -0.50
C ALA A 196 -10.85 2.39 -1.07
N PRO A 197 -12.12 2.12 -1.42
CA PRO A 197 -12.48 0.93 -2.18
C PRO A 197 -11.65 0.79 -3.46
N LEU A 198 -11.35 -0.43 -3.89
CA LEU A 198 -10.82 -0.70 -5.23
C LEU A 198 -11.89 -0.35 -6.28
N THR A 199 -11.48 0.29 -7.36
CA THR A 199 -12.38 0.58 -8.49
C THR A 199 -12.80 -0.72 -9.18
N LEU A 200 -14.07 -0.80 -9.60
CA LEU A 200 -14.58 -1.91 -10.42
C LEU A 200 -14.86 -1.42 -11.83
N HIS A 201 -14.16 -1.99 -12.80
CA HIS A 201 -14.35 -1.70 -14.21
C HIS A 201 -15.29 -2.74 -14.82
N LYS A 202 -16.49 -2.32 -15.25
CA LYS A 202 -17.39 -3.21 -15.99
C LYS A 202 -16.78 -3.51 -17.36
N ILE A 203 -16.57 -4.79 -17.66
CA ILE A 203 -15.91 -5.23 -18.89
C ILE A 203 -16.86 -5.91 -19.88
N GLY A 204 -18.02 -6.38 -19.42
CA GLY A 204 -18.92 -7.15 -20.27
C GLY A 204 -20.16 -7.66 -19.56
N MET A 205 -20.84 -8.58 -20.25
CA MET A 205 -21.95 -9.36 -19.73
C MET A 205 -21.61 -10.83 -19.99
N TRP A 206 -21.73 -11.65 -18.97
CA TRP A 206 -21.60 -13.09 -19.05
C TRP A 206 -22.97 -13.71 -19.32
N ASP A 207 -23.07 -14.52 -20.38
CA ASP A 207 -24.27 -15.28 -20.71
C ASP A 207 -24.04 -16.79 -20.47
N PRO A 208 -24.75 -17.42 -19.51
CA PRO A 208 -24.62 -18.86 -19.30
C PRO A 208 -24.95 -19.69 -20.55
N GLY A 209 -25.84 -19.21 -21.42
CA GLY A 209 -26.16 -19.87 -22.68
C GLY A 209 -24.95 -19.96 -23.61
N GLU A 210 -24.10 -18.93 -23.62
CA GLU A 210 -22.88 -18.90 -24.41
C GLU A 210 -21.77 -19.82 -23.87
N HIS A 211 -21.79 -20.10 -22.58
CA HIS A 211 -20.73 -20.84 -21.88
C HIS A 211 -21.05 -22.32 -21.63
N TYR A 212 -22.34 -22.70 -21.61
CA TYR A 212 -22.78 -24.07 -21.30
C TYR A 212 -23.65 -24.67 -22.42
N TRP A 213 -23.22 -24.59 -23.69
CA TRP A 213 -23.94 -25.19 -24.83
C TRP A 213 -23.93 -26.74 -24.79
N GLY A 214 -25.11 -27.37 -24.65
CA GLY A 214 -25.37 -28.83 -24.84
C GLY A 214 -25.64 -29.66 -23.55
N GLU A 215 -26.50 -30.70 -23.62
CA GLU A 215 -26.96 -31.59 -22.50
C GLU A 215 -26.26 -32.99 -22.47
N PRO A 216 -26.29 -33.85 -21.40
CA PRO A 216 -26.46 -33.70 -19.94
C PRO A 216 -25.47 -34.55 -19.06
N PRO A 217 -25.51 -34.46 -17.69
CA PRO A 217 -26.23 -33.50 -16.87
C PRO A 217 -25.32 -32.41 -16.30
N LEU A 218 -25.85 -31.17 -16.27
CA LEU A 218 -25.28 -30.05 -15.54
C LEU A 218 -24.98 -30.45 -14.09
N GLU A 219 -23.72 -30.30 -13.69
CA GLU A 219 -23.26 -30.57 -12.33
C GLU A 219 -24.11 -29.78 -11.32
N LEU A 220 -24.43 -30.41 -10.18
CA LEU A 220 -25.39 -29.86 -9.23
C LEU A 220 -25.00 -28.46 -8.71
N TRP A 221 -23.71 -28.14 -8.67
CA TRP A 221 -23.21 -26.83 -8.26
C TRP A 221 -23.49 -25.73 -9.29
N ALA A 222 -23.52 -26.05 -10.60
CA ALA A 222 -23.64 -25.08 -11.68
C ALA A 222 -25.08 -24.61 -11.90
N ARG A 223 -26.06 -25.45 -11.56
CA ARG A 223 -27.50 -25.16 -11.70
C ARG A 223 -27.93 -23.80 -11.10
N PRO A 224 -27.62 -23.47 -9.84
CA PRO A 224 -27.99 -22.17 -9.27
C PRO A 224 -27.29 -20.99 -9.96
N VAL A 225 -26.03 -21.16 -10.38
CA VAL A 225 -25.24 -20.14 -11.07
C VAL A 225 -25.81 -19.83 -12.46
N ILE A 226 -26.17 -20.86 -13.21
CA ILE A 226 -26.82 -20.74 -14.53
C ILE A 226 -28.22 -20.16 -14.41
N LYS A 227 -29.00 -20.56 -13.40
CA LYS A 227 -30.36 -20.07 -13.15
C LYS A 227 -30.39 -18.54 -12.93
N GLN A 228 -29.31 -17.96 -12.41
CA GLN A 228 -29.20 -16.50 -12.24
C GLN A 228 -29.22 -15.75 -13.58
N GLY A 229 -28.86 -16.40 -14.69
CA GLY A 229 -28.90 -15.81 -16.02
C GLY A 229 -27.74 -14.85 -16.28
N ILE A 230 -27.97 -13.93 -17.21
CA ILE A 230 -26.98 -12.98 -17.71
C ILE A 230 -26.57 -12.01 -16.60
N ARG A 231 -25.26 -11.82 -16.38
CA ARG A 231 -24.72 -10.95 -15.32
C ARG A 231 -23.55 -10.10 -15.79
N PRO A 232 -23.37 -8.90 -15.24
CA PRO A 232 -22.20 -8.08 -15.55
C PRO A 232 -20.90 -8.72 -15.06
N GLU A 233 -19.86 -8.62 -15.87
CA GLU A 233 -18.49 -8.98 -15.52
C GLU A 233 -17.69 -7.72 -15.16
N TYR A 234 -16.84 -7.84 -14.14
CA TYR A 234 -15.99 -6.75 -13.68
C TYR A 234 -14.53 -7.19 -13.60
N GLU A 235 -13.64 -6.22 -13.79
CA GLU A 235 -12.23 -6.29 -13.43
C GLU A 235 -11.95 -5.31 -12.28
N MET A 236 -11.30 -5.79 -11.22
CA MET A 236 -10.87 -4.96 -10.10
C MET A 236 -9.66 -4.09 -10.49
N GLU A 237 -9.56 -2.90 -9.91
CA GLU A 237 -8.35 -2.05 -9.96
C GLU A 237 -7.11 -2.85 -9.57
N GLN A 238 -6.04 -2.69 -10.35
CA GLN A 238 -4.73 -3.21 -9.98
C GLN A 238 -4.05 -2.25 -9.01
N VAL A 239 -3.63 -2.77 -7.86
CA VAL A 239 -2.79 -2.04 -6.89
C VAL A 239 -1.47 -2.76 -6.75
N LEU A 240 -0.42 -2.21 -7.38
CA LEU A 240 0.92 -2.79 -7.43
C LEU A 240 1.99 -1.78 -6.95
N PRO A 241 2.11 -1.52 -5.63
CA PRO A 241 3.10 -0.58 -5.12
C PRO A 241 4.52 -1.06 -5.40
N GLY A 242 5.37 -0.15 -5.89
CA GLY A 242 6.77 -0.44 -6.21
C GLY A 242 7.02 -0.89 -7.65
N GLU A 243 5.98 -0.98 -8.49
CA GLU A 243 6.14 -1.04 -9.94
C GLU A 243 6.84 0.23 -10.44
N ASP A 244 7.81 0.06 -11.34
CA ASP A 244 8.49 1.15 -12.02
C ASP A 244 7.85 1.37 -13.40
N PRO A 245 7.14 2.49 -13.63
CA PRO A 245 6.49 2.76 -14.91
C PRO A 245 7.48 2.83 -16.09
N ASP A 246 8.75 3.16 -15.81
CA ASP A 246 9.80 3.31 -16.82
C ASP A 246 10.55 1.99 -17.07
N ASN A 247 10.32 0.98 -16.24
CA ASN A 247 10.87 -0.36 -16.41
C ASN A 247 9.77 -1.43 -16.28
N PRO A 248 9.10 -1.80 -17.39
CA PRO A 248 7.99 -2.75 -17.38
C PRO A 248 8.40 -4.18 -17.00
N ASP A 249 9.70 -4.47 -16.87
CA ASP A 249 10.21 -5.77 -16.42
C ASP A 249 10.28 -5.86 -14.87
N THR A 250 10.04 -4.77 -14.14
CA THR A 250 10.05 -4.76 -12.67
C THR A 250 8.65 -5.05 -12.10
N ASP A 251 8.41 -6.29 -11.70
CA ASP A 251 7.22 -6.70 -10.97
C ASP A 251 7.61 -7.20 -9.56
N PRO A 252 7.34 -6.41 -8.50
CA PRO A 252 7.67 -6.80 -7.13
C PRO A 252 7.02 -8.12 -6.67
N ILE A 253 5.87 -8.51 -7.23
CA ILE A 253 5.24 -9.80 -6.94
C ILE A 253 6.05 -10.93 -7.56
N LEU A 254 6.46 -10.81 -8.83
CA LEU A 254 7.29 -11.81 -9.48
C LEU A 254 8.65 -11.93 -8.79
N ASP A 255 9.29 -10.81 -8.45
CA ASP A 255 10.54 -10.80 -7.69
C ASP A 255 10.41 -11.56 -6.35
N ALA A 256 9.29 -11.34 -5.63
CA ALA A 256 9.03 -12.04 -4.39
C ALA A 256 8.82 -13.55 -4.61
N ILE A 257 8.15 -13.95 -5.69
CA ILE A 257 7.93 -15.36 -6.03
C ILE A 257 9.26 -16.04 -6.39
N ASP A 258 10.10 -15.40 -7.21
CA ASP A 258 11.39 -15.95 -7.63
C ASP A 258 12.34 -16.12 -6.44
N LEU A 259 12.34 -15.15 -5.51
CA LEU A 259 13.07 -15.26 -4.24
C LEU A 259 12.54 -16.42 -3.37
N GLU A 260 11.22 -16.60 -3.28
CA GLU A 260 10.63 -17.71 -2.52
C GLU A 260 11.03 -19.06 -3.13
N GLN A 261 10.95 -19.19 -4.46
CA GLN A 261 11.29 -20.42 -5.18
C GLN A 261 12.79 -20.76 -5.11
N SER A 262 13.65 -19.75 -5.06
CA SER A 262 15.10 -19.93 -4.86
C SER A 262 15.49 -20.16 -3.39
N GLY A 263 14.52 -20.11 -2.46
CA GLY A 263 14.72 -20.39 -1.04
C GLY A 263 15.05 -19.16 -0.18
N ASP A 264 15.08 -17.96 -0.75
CA ASP A 264 15.23 -16.70 0.00
C ASP A 264 13.89 -16.19 0.55
N HIS A 265 13.32 -17.00 1.44
CA HIS A 265 12.04 -16.75 2.12
C HIS A 265 12.00 -15.40 2.83
N LYS A 266 13.15 -14.94 3.33
CA LYS A 266 13.25 -13.69 4.09
C LYS A 266 13.08 -12.48 3.18
N ASN A 267 13.75 -12.45 2.04
CA ASN A 267 13.63 -11.33 1.11
C ASN A 267 12.31 -11.37 0.32
N ALA A 268 11.82 -12.56 -0.05
CA ALA A 268 10.50 -12.72 -0.63
C ALA A 268 9.41 -12.08 0.25
N ARG A 269 9.37 -12.48 1.53
CA ARG A 269 8.45 -11.89 2.52
C ARG A 269 8.72 -10.40 2.75
N ARG A 270 9.98 -9.94 2.62
CA ARG A 270 10.33 -8.54 2.84
C ARG A 270 9.67 -7.64 1.80
N ILE A 271 9.69 -8.03 0.53
CA ILE A 271 9.09 -7.28 -0.58
C ILE A 271 7.58 -7.14 -0.37
N LEU A 272 6.87 -8.26 -0.15
CA LEU A 272 5.41 -8.22 0.05
C LEU A 272 4.99 -7.36 1.27
N MET A 273 5.80 -7.40 2.33
CA MET A 273 5.59 -6.54 3.50
C MET A 273 5.85 -5.05 3.21
N ASP A 274 6.76 -4.72 2.30
CA ASP A 274 6.99 -3.33 1.87
C ASP A 274 5.85 -2.84 0.98
N MET A 275 5.32 -3.69 0.11
CA MET A 275 4.13 -3.39 -0.70
C MET A 275 2.92 -3.06 0.19
N LEU A 276 2.65 -3.89 1.21
CA LEU A 276 1.55 -3.66 2.15
C LEU A 276 1.78 -2.47 3.07
N ALA A 277 3.05 -2.11 3.33
CA ALA A 277 3.36 -0.89 4.06
C ALA A 277 3.00 0.37 3.25
N SER A 278 3.12 0.29 1.92
CA SER A 278 2.78 1.36 0.98
C SER A 278 1.27 1.43 0.73
N ASP A 279 0.64 0.33 0.35
CA ASP A 279 -0.81 0.24 0.18
C ASP A 279 -1.36 -1.12 0.61
N LEU A 280 -2.16 -1.12 1.69
CA LEU A 280 -2.85 -2.31 2.20
C LEU A 280 -3.85 -2.91 1.19
N ARG A 281 -4.27 -2.14 0.18
CA ARG A 281 -5.16 -2.59 -0.91
C ARG A 281 -4.48 -3.52 -1.90
N CYS A 282 -3.16 -3.72 -1.82
CA CYS A 282 -2.45 -4.71 -2.64
C CYS A 282 -2.87 -6.14 -2.26
N LEU A 283 -3.95 -6.63 -2.88
CA LEU A 283 -4.51 -7.96 -2.62
C LEU A 283 -3.52 -9.08 -2.99
N ASP A 284 -2.63 -8.84 -3.95
CA ASP A 284 -1.70 -9.89 -4.41
C ASP A 284 -0.61 -10.15 -3.37
N ALA A 285 -0.16 -9.11 -2.67
CA ALA A 285 0.75 -9.27 -1.54
C ALA A 285 0.11 -10.07 -0.39
N HIS A 286 -1.18 -9.84 -0.07
CA HIS A 286 -1.92 -10.67 0.90
C HIS A 286 -2.03 -12.12 0.42
N ALA A 287 -2.39 -12.34 -0.85
CA ALA A 287 -2.50 -13.68 -1.44
C ALA A 287 -1.17 -14.45 -1.36
N HIS A 288 -0.06 -13.82 -1.78
CA HIS A 288 1.24 -14.46 -1.81
C HIS A 288 1.83 -14.66 -0.41
N LEU A 289 1.63 -13.75 0.54
CA LEU A 289 1.99 -13.99 1.94
C LEU A 289 1.22 -15.18 2.54
N GLY A 290 -0.07 -15.30 2.19
CA GLY A 290 -0.89 -16.46 2.54
C GLY A 290 -0.31 -17.75 1.93
N ASN A 291 0.02 -17.73 0.63
CA ASN A 291 0.60 -18.89 -0.07
C ASN A 291 1.92 -19.33 0.55
N PHE A 292 2.82 -18.39 0.88
CA PHE A 292 4.11 -18.71 1.48
C PHE A 292 3.95 -19.27 2.91
N ALA A 293 2.97 -18.78 3.66
CA ALA A 293 2.69 -19.25 5.02
C ALA A 293 1.98 -20.62 5.03
N PHE A 294 1.09 -20.88 4.08
CA PHE A 294 0.13 -22.00 4.13
C PHE A 294 0.74 -23.38 4.42
N PRO A 295 1.85 -23.80 3.79
CA PRO A 295 2.40 -25.14 4.02
C PRO A 295 2.85 -25.36 5.47
N ARG A 296 3.44 -24.33 6.10
CA ARG A 296 4.15 -24.45 7.40
C ARG A 296 3.39 -23.80 8.56
N ASN A 297 2.54 -22.83 8.28
CA ASN A 297 1.82 -22.02 9.26
C ASN A 297 0.44 -21.62 8.74
N PRO A 298 -0.53 -22.56 8.72
CA PRO A 298 -1.88 -22.27 8.26
C PRO A 298 -2.60 -21.23 9.12
N ASP A 299 -2.29 -21.12 10.42
CA ASP A 299 -2.84 -20.11 11.34
C ASP A 299 -2.47 -18.68 10.94
N MET A 300 -1.26 -18.46 10.41
CA MET A 300 -0.87 -17.18 9.83
C MET A 300 -1.42 -17.02 8.41
N ALA A 301 -1.43 -18.09 7.60
CA ALA A 301 -1.92 -18.03 6.23
C ALA A 301 -3.39 -17.57 6.15
N VAL A 302 -4.25 -18.12 7.02
CA VAL A 302 -5.67 -17.76 7.06
C VAL A 302 -5.86 -16.26 7.36
N ARG A 303 -4.98 -15.64 8.16
CA ARG A 303 -5.06 -14.20 8.48
C ARG A 303 -4.72 -13.33 7.27
N TYR A 304 -3.70 -13.70 6.49
CA TYR A 304 -3.36 -12.96 5.27
C TYR A 304 -4.50 -13.03 4.23
N TYR A 305 -5.01 -14.24 3.99
CA TYR A 305 -6.12 -14.41 3.05
C TYR A 305 -7.40 -13.69 3.52
N ASP A 306 -7.73 -13.80 4.81
CA ASP A 306 -8.90 -13.13 5.40
C ASP A 306 -8.82 -11.61 5.25
N MET A 307 -7.66 -11.00 5.44
CA MET A 307 -7.48 -9.57 5.21
C MET A 307 -7.70 -9.20 3.74
N GLY A 308 -7.09 -9.93 2.81
CA GLY A 308 -7.28 -9.72 1.37
C GLY A 308 -8.75 -9.87 0.95
N ILE A 309 -9.46 -10.88 1.47
CA ILE A 309 -10.89 -11.07 1.23
C ILE A 309 -11.69 -9.87 1.77
N LYS A 310 -11.45 -9.45 3.01
CA LYS A 310 -12.24 -8.37 3.62
C LYS A 310 -12.05 -7.03 2.92
N ILE A 311 -10.83 -6.72 2.44
CA ILE A 311 -10.57 -5.52 1.63
C ILE A 311 -11.24 -5.64 0.25
N GLY A 312 -11.15 -6.81 -0.39
CA GLY A 312 -11.80 -7.07 -1.67
C GLY A 312 -13.33 -6.97 -1.59
N GLU A 313 -13.97 -7.65 -0.62
CA GLU A 313 -15.43 -7.61 -0.41
C GLU A 313 -15.91 -6.20 -0.02
N PHE A 314 -15.11 -5.43 0.74
CA PHE A 314 -15.40 -4.01 0.97
C PHE A 314 -15.46 -3.20 -0.34
N SER A 315 -14.65 -3.57 -1.32
CA SER A 315 -14.63 -2.94 -2.64
C SER A 315 -15.79 -3.38 -3.54
N LEU A 316 -16.28 -4.60 -3.38
CA LEU A 316 -17.46 -5.11 -4.09
C LEU A 316 -18.75 -4.46 -3.57
N GLY A 317 -18.84 -4.25 -2.26
CA GLY A 317 -20.06 -3.80 -1.61
C GLY A 317 -21.04 -4.94 -1.32
N PRO A 318 -22.00 -4.73 -0.39
CA PRO A 318 -22.85 -5.79 0.14
C PRO A 318 -23.83 -6.38 -0.88
N ASP A 319 -24.17 -5.62 -1.92
CA ASP A 319 -25.17 -5.99 -2.93
C ASP A 319 -24.53 -6.46 -4.25
N PHE A 320 -23.24 -6.80 -4.25
CA PHE A 320 -22.54 -7.22 -5.47
C PHE A 320 -23.08 -8.57 -5.98
N ASP A 321 -23.70 -8.55 -7.16
CA ASP A 321 -24.27 -9.71 -7.84
C ASP A 321 -23.58 -10.06 -9.17
N GLY A 322 -22.49 -9.35 -9.49
CA GLY A 322 -21.68 -9.54 -10.70
C GLY A 322 -20.68 -10.69 -10.62
N LEU A 323 -19.86 -10.79 -11.66
CA LEU A 323 -18.78 -11.78 -11.80
C LEU A 323 -17.41 -11.13 -11.77
N LEU A 324 -16.43 -11.92 -11.32
CA LEU A 324 -15.00 -11.63 -11.38
C LEU A 324 -14.31 -12.78 -12.14
N PRO A 325 -14.30 -12.76 -13.48
CA PRO A 325 -13.70 -13.81 -14.28
C PRO A 325 -12.19 -13.92 -14.03
N TRP A 326 -11.66 -15.14 -13.97
CA TRP A 326 -10.22 -15.39 -13.82
C TRP A 326 -9.37 -14.91 -15.02
N GLY A 327 -10.00 -14.83 -16.20
CA GLY A 327 -9.38 -14.31 -17.42
C GLY A 327 -8.86 -12.89 -17.26
N CYS A 328 -9.54 -12.08 -16.45
CA CYS A 328 -9.14 -10.73 -16.06
C CYS A 328 -8.05 -10.83 -15.00
N VAL A 329 -6.83 -10.46 -15.36
CA VAL A 329 -5.63 -10.73 -14.55
C VAL A 329 -5.74 -10.05 -13.18
N HIS A 330 -6.34 -8.86 -13.11
CA HIS A 330 -6.44 -8.10 -11.87
C HIS A 330 -7.47 -8.66 -10.87
N ASN A 331 -8.31 -9.62 -11.27
CA ASN A 331 -9.20 -10.34 -10.36
C ASN A 331 -8.49 -11.49 -9.61
N ARG A 332 -7.40 -12.01 -10.17
CA ARG A 332 -6.71 -13.20 -9.64
C ARG A 332 -6.25 -13.04 -8.18
N PRO A 333 -5.72 -11.90 -7.73
CA PRO A 333 -5.34 -11.71 -6.34
C PRO A 333 -6.48 -11.97 -5.33
N PHE A 334 -7.67 -11.42 -5.60
CA PHE A 334 -8.85 -11.63 -4.74
C PHE A 334 -9.31 -13.09 -4.77
N LEU A 335 -9.36 -13.69 -5.96
CA LEU A 335 -9.74 -15.09 -6.14
C LEU A 335 -8.73 -16.08 -5.51
N ARG A 336 -7.43 -15.75 -5.49
CA ARG A 336 -6.40 -16.51 -4.76
C ARG A 336 -6.62 -16.40 -3.25
N CYS A 337 -6.96 -15.22 -2.73
CA CYS A 337 -7.29 -15.06 -1.31
C CYS A 337 -8.48 -15.94 -0.91
N LEU A 338 -9.57 -15.94 -1.70
CA LEU A 338 -10.72 -16.82 -1.48
C LEU A 338 -10.32 -18.29 -1.47
N GLN A 339 -9.56 -18.75 -2.47
CA GLN A 339 -9.14 -20.14 -2.55
C GLN A 339 -8.28 -20.55 -1.34
N GLY A 340 -7.26 -19.75 -1.03
CA GLY A 340 -6.36 -20.01 0.08
C GLY A 340 -7.06 -20.02 1.44
N TYR A 341 -8.01 -19.10 1.66
CA TYR A 341 -8.84 -19.08 2.85
C TYR A 341 -9.73 -20.32 2.97
N GLY A 342 -10.38 -20.72 1.86
CA GLY A 342 -11.18 -21.95 1.80
C GLY A 342 -10.36 -23.20 2.13
N LEU A 343 -9.13 -23.29 1.59
CA LEU A 343 -8.18 -24.36 1.90
C LEU A 343 -7.74 -24.35 3.36
N CYS A 344 -7.49 -23.17 3.96
CA CYS A 344 -7.20 -23.06 5.39
C CYS A 344 -8.36 -23.59 6.24
N LEU A 345 -9.58 -23.14 5.96
CA LEU A 345 -10.78 -23.59 6.67
C LEU A 345 -10.97 -25.11 6.56
N TRP A 346 -10.74 -25.68 5.37
CA TRP A 346 -10.81 -27.11 5.17
C TRP A 346 -9.73 -27.85 5.96
N ARG A 347 -8.48 -27.37 5.93
CA ARG A 347 -7.37 -27.90 6.75
C ARG A 347 -7.66 -27.85 8.25
N PHE A 348 -8.39 -26.84 8.72
CA PHE A 348 -8.86 -26.74 10.11
C PHE A 348 -10.09 -27.60 10.44
N GLY A 349 -10.62 -28.38 9.49
CA GLY A 349 -11.84 -29.18 9.66
C GLY A 349 -13.13 -28.35 9.69
N ARG A 350 -13.07 -27.05 9.33
CA ARG A 350 -14.24 -26.16 9.26
C ARG A 350 -14.98 -26.32 7.94
N LEU A 351 -15.46 -27.54 7.69
CA LEU A 351 -16.03 -27.97 6.41
C LEU A 351 -17.16 -27.05 5.91
N ARG A 352 -18.13 -26.71 6.78
CA ARG A 352 -19.25 -25.84 6.40
C ARG A 352 -18.83 -24.44 5.99
N ASP A 353 -17.74 -23.92 6.56
CA ASP A 353 -17.26 -22.58 6.20
C ASP A 353 -16.45 -22.65 4.90
N ALA A 354 -15.65 -23.70 4.71
CA ALA A 354 -14.96 -23.96 3.44
C ALA A 354 -15.96 -24.13 2.27
N GLU A 355 -17.06 -24.86 2.48
CA GLU A 355 -18.13 -25.03 1.50
C GLU A 355 -18.68 -23.69 1.00
N LYS A 356 -18.94 -22.74 1.92
CA LYS A 356 -19.44 -21.41 1.57
C LYS A 356 -18.44 -20.67 0.69
N ILE A 357 -17.15 -20.75 1.00
CA ILE A 357 -16.09 -20.07 0.25
C ILE A 357 -15.96 -20.66 -1.15
N PHE A 358 -15.87 -21.98 -1.30
CA PHE A 358 -15.79 -22.60 -2.63
C PHE A 358 -17.06 -22.38 -3.45
N THR A 359 -18.24 -22.38 -2.80
CA THR A 359 -19.49 -22.00 -3.47
C THR A 359 -19.42 -20.54 -3.95
N ARG A 360 -18.95 -19.61 -3.11
CA ARG A 360 -18.78 -18.19 -3.47
C ARG A 360 -17.83 -18.01 -4.66
N MET A 361 -16.72 -18.77 -4.71
CA MET A 361 -15.81 -18.75 -5.85
C MET A 361 -16.50 -19.14 -7.15
N LEU A 362 -17.32 -20.20 -7.16
CA LEU A 362 -18.07 -20.62 -8.35
C LEU A 362 -19.15 -19.61 -8.77
N TRP A 363 -19.70 -18.86 -7.80
CA TRP A 363 -20.63 -17.76 -8.07
C TRP A 363 -19.96 -16.55 -8.72
N LEU A 364 -18.71 -16.26 -8.34
CA LEU A 364 -17.90 -15.15 -8.87
C LEU A 364 -17.20 -15.49 -10.18
N ASN A 365 -16.75 -16.73 -10.35
CA ASN A 365 -16.06 -17.22 -11.54
C ASN A 365 -16.61 -18.59 -11.99
N PRO A 366 -17.75 -18.63 -12.71
CA PRO A 366 -18.43 -19.86 -13.12
C PRO A 366 -17.60 -20.79 -14.01
N THR A 367 -16.65 -20.24 -14.76
CA THR A 367 -15.70 -21.00 -15.59
C THR A 367 -14.78 -21.90 -14.75
N ASP A 368 -14.66 -21.61 -13.45
CA ASP A 368 -13.97 -22.44 -12.45
C ASP A 368 -12.51 -22.78 -12.82
N ASN A 369 -11.78 -21.77 -13.31
CA ASN A 369 -10.38 -21.94 -13.72
C ASN A 369 -9.46 -22.44 -12.59
N GLN A 370 -9.84 -22.20 -11.33
CA GLN A 370 -9.09 -22.63 -10.14
C GLN A 370 -9.48 -24.01 -9.63
N GLY A 371 -10.50 -24.66 -10.21
CA GLY A 371 -10.96 -25.98 -9.80
C GLY A 371 -11.64 -26.01 -8.42
N ALA A 372 -12.27 -24.92 -7.99
CA ALA A 372 -13.02 -24.84 -6.74
C ALA A 372 -14.14 -25.88 -6.65
N ARG A 373 -14.69 -26.36 -7.78
CA ARG A 373 -15.71 -27.43 -7.77
C ARG A 373 -15.21 -28.74 -7.17
N PHE A 374 -13.93 -29.07 -7.36
CA PHE A 374 -13.33 -30.29 -6.82
C PHE A 374 -13.21 -30.18 -5.30
N ASN A 375 -12.71 -29.05 -4.79
CA ASN A 375 -12.64 -28.78 -3.35
C ASN A 375 -14.04 -28.77 -2.72
N LEU A 376 -15.02 -28.15 -3.38
CA LEU A 376 -16.42 -28.14 -2.94
C LEU A 376 -16.98 -29.55 -2.80
N PHE A 377 -16.71 -30.43 -3.76
CA PHE A 377 -17.13 -31.82 -3.72
C PHE A 377 -16.52 -32.55 -2.52
N GLU A 378 -15.20 -32.45 -2.32
CA GLU A 378 -14.52 -33.15 -1.23
C GLU A 378 -14.97 -32.69 0.16
N VAL A 379 -15.16 -31.38 0.32
CA VAL A 379 -15.67 -30.79 1.57
C VAL A 379 -17.10 -31.25 1.86
N LYS A 380 -17.96 -31.36 0.84
CA LYS A 380 -19.34 -31.85 0.99
C LYS A 380 -19.41 -33.33 1.37
N GLU A 381 -18.47 -34.13 0.87
CA GLU A 381 -18.32 -35.54 1.26
C GLU A 381 -17.69 -35.70 2.66
N GLY A 382 -17.33 -34.61 3.32
CA GLY A 382 -16.74 -34.63 4.66
C GLY A 382 -15.31 -35.14 4.70
N LYS A 383 -14.60 -35.12 3.57
CA LYS A 383 -13.21 -35.58 3.51
C LYS A 383 -12.30 -34.65 4.31
N ALA A 384 -11.32 -35.23 4.98
CA ALA A 384 -10.23 -34.46 5.57
C ALA A 384 -9.35 -33.87 4.47
N TRP A 385 -8.74 -32.73 4.77
CA TRP A 385 -7.79 -32.12 3.85
C TRP A 385 -6.47 -32.93 3.83
N HIS A 386 -5.91 -33.09 2.64
CA HIS A 386 -4.62 -33.74 2.39
C HIS A 386 -3.80 -32.86 1.43
N GLU A 387 -2.47 -32.83 1.60
CA GLU A 387 -1.53 -32.10 0.73
C GLU A 387 -1.43 -32.69 -0.67
#